data_AF-A0A261QA52-F1
#
_entry.id   AF-A0A261QA52-F1
#
_cell.length_a   1.000
_cell.length_b   1.000
_cell.length_c   1.000
_cell.angle_alpha   90.00
_cell.angle_beta   90.00
_cell.angle_gamma   90.00
#
_symmetry.space_group_name_H-M   'P 1'
#
loop_
_entity.id
_entity.type
_entity.pdbx_description
1 polymer ?
#
loop_
_entity_poly.entity_id
_entity_poly.type
_entity_poly.pdbx_seq_one_letter_code
_entity_poly.pdbx_strand_id
1 'polypeptide(L)'
;MRKWFIPVALLAAHLATAQNQAPVTEPVKTKAPTNWFNLDYSADKIRGVSSEKAYELVKKRKSSPVIVGVIDSGIDINHEDLKSKIWTNPKEIAGNGKDDDNNGYVDDVHGWSFLGNKDGQNVDKEGLELTREYGKYKKLFDGKAEADIAADQKDAFTYYQELKIAYNEKAQESKMMLPLIENLLKSYTELVQR
;
A
#
# COMPACT_ATOMS: atom_id res chain seq x y z
N MET A 1 44.98 31.52 -63.23
CA MET A 1 43.85 31.18 -64.13
C MET A 1 42.57 31.13 -63.33
N ARG A 2 41.53 31.81 -63.83
CA ARG A 2 40.31 32.22 -63.13
C ARG A 2 39.30 31.06 -63.09
N LYS A 3 38.81 30.69 -61.90
CA LYS A 3 37.70 29.73 -61.74
C LYS A 3 36.37 30.46 -62.02
N TRP A 4 35.52 29.87 -62.85
CA TRP A 4 34.14 30.29 -63.08
C TRP A 4 33.21 29.10 -62.84
N PHE A 5 32.12 29.38 -62.13
CA PHE A 5 31.04 28.47 -61.76
C PHE A 5 30.08 28.21 -62.93
N ILE A 6 29.47 27.03 -62.98
CA ILE A 6 28.10 26.84 -63.52
C ILE A 6 27.36 25.85 -62.59
N PRO A 7 26.14 26.17 -62.11
CA PRO A 7 25.41 25.37 -61.13
C PRO A 7 24.56 24.28 -61.78
N VAL A 8 24.45 23.12 -61.14
CA VAL A 8 23.45 22.10 -61.46
C VAL A 8 22.29 22.26 -60.48
N ALA A 9 21.16 22.73 -60.99
CA ALA A 9 19.88 22.70 -60.29
C ALA A 9 19.35 21.25 -60.30
N LEU A 10 19.33 20.62 -59.12
CA LEU A 10 18.68 19.32 -58.92
C LEU A 10 17.30 19.57 -58.32
N LEU A 11 16.28 19.44 -59.18
CA LEU A 11 14.87 19.54 -58.83
C LEU A 11 14.47 18.27 -58.07
N ALA A 12 14.45 18.33 -56.74
CA ALA A 12 13.96 17.24 -55.90
C ALA A 12 12.43 17.28 -55.83
N ALA A 13 11.78 16.40 -56.60
CA ALA A 13 10.34 16.16 -56.50
C ALA A 13 10.02 15.56 -55.12
N HIS A 14 9.37 16.35 -54.25
CA HIS A 14 8.79 15.85 -53.01
C HIS A 14 7.44 15.20 -53.32
N LEU A 15 7.41 13.86 -53.37
CA LEU A 15 6.18 13.09 -53.26
C LEU A 15 5.68 13.17 -51.80
N ALA A 16 4.72 14.05 -51.56
CA ALA A 16 3.94 14.02 -50.33
C ALA A 16 3.06 12.77 -50.36
N THR A 17 3.42 11.75 -49.58
CA THR A 17 2.51 10.65 -49.27
C THR A 17 1.56 11.12 -48.17
N ALA A 18 0.32 11.41 -48.54
CA ALA A 18 -0.75 11.62 -47.58
C ALA A 18 -0.97 10.30 -46.83
N GLN A 19 -0.58 10.24 -45.55
CA GLN A 19 -1.03 9.16 -44.67
C GLN A 19 -2.55 9.27 -44.53
N ASN A 20 -3.29 8.35 -45.15
CA ASN A 20 -4.67 8.06 -44.77
C ASN A 20 -4.66 7.53 -43.33
N GLN A 21 -4.70 8.43 -42.34
CA GLN A 21 -5.12 8.06 -41.01
C GLN A 21 -6.62 7.81 -41.08
N ALA A 22 -7.04 6.58 -40.77
CA ALA A 22 -8.45 6.26 -40.59
C ALA A 22 -9.06 7.26 -39.59
N PRO A 23 -10.31 7.71 -39.79
CA PRO A 23 -10.94 8.66 -38.88
C PRO A 23 -10.91 8.07 -37.46
N VAL A 24 -10.30 8.81 -36.53
CA VAL A 24 -10.36 8.51 -35.11
C VAL A 24 -11.83 8.66 -34.72
N THR A 25 -12.55 7.54 -34.70
CA THR A 25 -13.90 7.47 -34.17
C THR A 25 -13.88 7.92 -32.72
N GLU A 26 -14.83 8.78 -32.36
CA GLU A 26 -15.03 9.42 -31.07
C GLU A 26 -14.85 8.50 -29.84
N PRO A 27 -14.49 9.07 -28.66
CA PRO A 27 -14.20 8.30 -27.47
C PRO A 27 -15.43 7.48 -27.06
N VAL A 28 -15.28 6.16 -26.99
CA VAL A 28 -16.27 5.27 -26.37
C VAL A 28 -16.34 5.60 -24.89
N LYS A 29 -17.16 6.59 -24.51
CA LYS A 29 -17.60 6.79 -23.13
C LYS A 29 -18.87 5.98 -22.89
N THR A 30 -18.79 4.66 -23.01
CA THR A 30 -19.75 3.79 -22.31
C THR A 30 -19.24 3.62 -20.89
N LYS A 31 -20.03 4.05 -19.90
CA LYS A 31 -19.73 3.77 -18.49
C LYS A 31 -19.58 2.26 -18.35
N ALA A 32 -18.46 1.80 -17.79
CA ALA A 32 -18.24 0.38 -17.57
C ALA A 32 -19.39 -0.20 -16.71
N PRO A 33 -19.84 -1.44 -16.97
CA PRO A 33 -20.81 -2.11 -16.11
C PRO A 33 -20.34 -2.13 -14.65
N THR A 34 -21.27 -2.08 -13.70
CA THR A 34 -20.91 -2.06 -12.27
C THR A 34 -20.08 -3.28 -11.84
N ASN A 35 -20.30 -4.44 -12.47
CA ASN A 35 -19.56 -5.69 -12.23
C ASN A 35 -18.39 -5.92 -13.21
N TRP A 36 -17.90 -4.88 -13.91
CA TRP A 36 -16.87 -5.03 -14.96
C TRP A 36 -15.65 -5.85 -14.51
N PHE A 37 -15.25 -5.72 -13.24
CA PHE A 37 -14.09 -6.39 -12.67
C PHE A 37 -14.27 -7.91 -12.61
N ASN A 38 -15.49 -8.42 -12.67
CA ASN A 38 -15.79 -9.86 -12.67
C ASN A 38 -15.81 -10.49 -14.08
N LEU A 39 -15.86 -9.68 -15.13
CA LEU A 39 -16.12 -10.11 -16.52
C LEU A 39 -14.89 -10.77 -17.19
N ASP A 40 -15.14 -11.48 -18.29
CA ASP A 40 -14.14 -12.19 -19.09
C ASP A 40 -13.90 -11.45 -20.41
N TYR A 41 -12.63 -11.25 -20.78
CA TYR A 41 -12.31 -10.48 -21.98
C TYR A 41 -12.74 -11.17 -23.28
N SER A 42 -12.68 -12.50 -23.34
CA SER A 42 -13.06 -13.24 -24.55
C SER A 42 -14.56 -13.21 -24.78
N ALA A 43 -15.36 -13.32 -23.71
CA ALA A 43 -16.82 -13.28 -23.75
C ALA A 43 -17.38 -11.84 -23.86
N ASP A 44 -16.94 -10.95 -22.96
CA ASP A 44 -17.59 -9.66 -22.71
C ASP A 44 -16.84 -8.47 -23.35
N LYS A 45 -15.64 -8.71 -23.88
CA LYS A 45 -14.71 -7.67 -24.38
C LYS A 45 -14.31 -6.64 -23.32
N ILE A 46 -14.48 -6.98 -22.04
CA ILE A 46 -14.10 -6.17 -20.88
C ILE A 46 -13.00 -6.91 -20.10
N ARG A 47 -11.94 -6.18 -19.71
CA ARG A 47 -10.80 -6.75 -18.98
C ARG A 47 -11.09 -6.85 -17.48
N GLY A 48 -11.83 -7.89 -17.07
CA GLY A 48 -12.00 -8.28 -15.67
C GLY A 48 -11.15 -9.51 -15.28
N VAL A 49 -11.35 -10.01 -14.06
CA VAL A 49 -10.66 -11.20 -13.52
C VAL A 49 -11.39 -12.51 -13.81
N SER A 50 -12.47 -12.49 -14.62
CA SER A 50 -13.25 -13.67 -15.02
C SER A 50 -13.82 -14.49 -13.85
N SER A 51 -14.16 -13.82 -12.74
CA SER A 51 -14.65 -14.48 -11.52
C SER A 51 -16.02 -15.14 -11.71
N GLU A 52 -16.92 -14.55 -12.50
CA GLU A 52 -18.23 -15.14 -12.82
C GLU A 52 -18.09 -16.48 -13.55
N LYS A 53 -17.19 -16.54 -14.53
CA LYS A 53 -16.84 -17.78 -15.23
C LYS A 53 -16.21 -18.79 -14.30
N ALA A 54 -15.34 -18.35 -13.38
CA ALA A 54 -14.74 -19.23 -12.38
C ALA A 54 -15.81 -19.87 -11.47
N TYR A 55 -16.82 -19.10 -11.03
CA TYR A 55 -17.93 -19.62 -10.25
C TYR A 55 -18.69 -20.74 -10.97
N GLU A 56 -18.99 -20.59 -12.25
CA GLU A 56 -19.67 -21.65 -13.03
C GLU A 56 -18.80 -22.91 -13.17
N LEU A 57 -17.47 -22.77 -13.28
CA LEU A 57 -16.53 -23.91 -13.32
C LEU A 57 -16.46 -24.68 -12.00
N VAL A 58 -16.62 -24.01 -10.86
CA VAL A 58 -16.49 -24.64 -9.53
C VAL A 58 -17.82 -25.02 -8.88
N LYS A 59 -18.95 -24.63 -9.48
CA LYS A 59 -20.32 -24.82 -8.95
C LYS A 59 -20.66 -26.24 -8.49
N LYS A 60 -20.12 -27.26 -9.18
CA LYS A 60 -20.35 -28.68 -8.87
C LYS A 60 -19.24 -29.32 -8.02
N ARG A 61 -18.26 -28.53 -7.58
CA ARG A 61 -17.16 -29.01 -6.73
C ARG A 61 -17.56 -28.89 -5.27
N LYS A 62 -17.11 -29.85 -4.47
CA LYS A 62 -17.26 -29.78 -3.01
C LYS A 62 -16.41 -28.63 -2.47
N SER A 63 -17.02 -27.69 -1.75
CA SER A 63 -16.31 -26.61 -1.07
C SER A 63 -15.76 -27.09 0.27
N SER A 64 -14.66 -26.47 0.70
CA SER A 64 -14.13 -26.59 2.06
C SER A 64 -13.94 -25.18 2.62
N PRO A 65 -14.34 -24.90 3.87
CA PRO A 65 -14.06 -23.62 4.51
C PRO A 65 -12.55 -23.37 4.57
N VAL A 66 -12.13 -22.15 4.23
CA VAL A 66 -10.74 -21.68 4.35
C VAL A 66 -10.77 -20.42 5.20
N ILE A 67 -9.87 -20.36 6.18
CA ILE A 67 -9.66 -19.15 6.99
C ILE A 67 -8.62 -18.30 6.26
N VAL A 68 -8.95 -17.03 6.02
CA VAL A 68 -8.08 -16.05 5.36
C VAL A 68 -7.81 -14.93 6.34
N GLY A 69 -6.54 -14.72 6.71
CA GLY A 69 -6.13 -13.58 7.51
C GLY A 69 -6.00 -12.33 6.65
N VAL A 70 -6.66 -11.24 7.05
CA VAL A 70 -6.58 -9.94 6.37
C VAL A 70 -5.81 -8.98 7.26
N ILE A 71 -4.69 -8.45 6.76
CA ILE A 71 -3.88 -7.43 7.44
C ILE A 71 -4.17 -6.10 6.76
N ASP A 72 -5.07 -5.33 7.35
CA ASP A 72 -5.52 -4.03 6.86
C ASP A 72 -5.88 -3.15 8.09
N SER A 73 -6.59 -2.05 7.86
CA SER A 73 -7.18 -1.15 8.85
C SER A 73 -8.31 -1.76 9.71
N GLY A 74 -8.69 -3.02 9.46
CA GLY A 74 -9.74 -3.74 10.18
C GLY A 74 -10.89 -4.17 9.27
N ILE A 75 -11.98 -4.65 9.87
CA ILE A 75 -13.19 -5.08 9.18
C ILE A 75 -14.42 -4.70 10.01
N ASP A 76 -15.49 -4.26 9.35
CA ASP A 76 -16.78 -4.12 10.02
C ASP A 76 -17.39 -5.52 10.21
N ILE A 77 -17.23 -6.05 11.42
CA ILE A 77 -17.76 -7.36 11.81
C ILE A 77 -19.29 -7.44 11.79
N ASN A 78 -19.97 -6.29 11.81
CA ASN A 78 -21.44 -6.20 11.81
C ASN A 78 -22.01 -6.00 10.40
N HIS A 79 -21.16 -5.86 9.38
CA HIS A 79 -21.60 -5.65 8.00
C HIS A 79 -22.50 -6.81 7.54
N GLU A 80 -23.65 -6.49 6.95
CA GLU A 80 -24.72 -7.45 6.66
C GLU A 80 -24.27 -8.62 5.77
N ASP A 81 -23.46 -8.33 4.75
CA ASP A 81 -22.91 -9.33 3.82
C ASP A 81 -21.72 -10.12 4.39
N LEU A 82 -21.03 -9.60 5.41
CA LEU A 82 -19.78 -10.19 5.90
C LEU A 82 -19.96 -10.93 7.22
N LYS A 83 -20.93 -10.57 8.06
CA LYS A 83 -21.13 -11.16 9.40
C LYS A 83 -21.20 -12.69 9.42
N SER A 84 -21.67 -13.31 8.33
CA SER A 84 -21.74 -14.78 8.19
C SER A 84 -20.42 -15.44 7.77
N LYS A 85 -19.42 -14.64 7.43
CA LYS A 85 -18.07 -15.03 6.95
C LYS A 85 -16.96 -14.61 7.90
N ILE A 86 -17.26 -13.78 8.90
CA ILE A 86 -16.30 -13.39 9.93
C ILE A 86 -15.89 -14.63 10.71
N TRP A 87 -14.58 -14.81 10.86
CA TRP A 87 -14.02 -15.87 11.67
C TRP A 87 -14.19 -15.56 13.17
N THR A 88 -14.43 -16.59 13.97
CA THR A 88 -14.48 -16.50 15.43
C THR A 88 -13.40 -17.40 16.01
N ASN A 89 -12.56 -16.86 16.89
CA ASN A 89 -11.55 -17.64 17.62
C ASN A 89 -12.28 -18.66 18.52
N PRO A 90 -12.23 -19.97 18.22
CA PRO A 90 -12.95 -20.97 19.00
C PRO A 90 -12.30 -21.24 20.36
N LYS A 91 -11.12 -20.64 20.62
CA LYS A 91 -10.38 -20.81 21.87
C LYS A 91 -10.58 -19.66 22.86
N GLU A 92 -11.28 -18.59 22.45
CA GLU A 92 -11.56 -17.42 23.28
C GLU A 92 -12.98 -17.44 23.84
N ILE A 93 -13.16 -16.94 25.07
CA ILE A 93 -14.45 -16.68 25.69
C ILE A 93 -14.70 -15.18 25.68
N ALA A 94 -15.52 -14.73 24.73
CA ALA A 94 -15.79 -13.32 24.52
C ALA A 94 -16.16 -12.53 25.78
N GLY A 95 -15.38 -11.50 26.09
CA GLY A 95 -15.68 -10.50 27.11
C GLY A 95 -15.33 -10.94 28.52
N ASN A 96 -14.45 -11.93 28.69
CA ASN A 96 -14.01 -12.37 30.01
C ASN A 96 -12.76 -11.62 30.52
N GLY A 97 -12.13 -10.79 29.67
CA GLY A 97 -10.95 -9.99 30.00
C GLY A 97 -9.67 -10.81 30.14
N LYS A 98 -9.61 -12.01 29.56
CA LYS A 98 -8.47 -12.93 29.61
C LYS A 98 -8.02 -13.30 28.20
N ASP A 99 -6.77 -13.71 28.11
CA ASP A 99 -6.21 -14.40 26.96
C ASP A 99 -6.38 -15.91 27.27
N ASP A 100 -7.44 -16.52 26.74
CA ASP A 100 -7.82 -17.89 27.06
C ASP A 100 -6.93 -18.91 26.33
N ASP A 101 -6.44 -18.54 25.14
CA ASP A 101 -5.62 -19.41 24.31
C ASP A 101 -4.09 -19.21 24.50
N ASN A 102 -3.72 -18.23 25.32
CA ASN A 102 -2.35 -17.82 25.65
C ASN A 102 -1.52 -17.40 24.42
N ASN A 103 -2.16 -16.75 23.44
CA ASN A 103 -1.50 -16.26 22.23
C ASN A 103 -0.89 -14.86 22.38
N GLY A 104 -1.13 -14.18 23.50
CA GLY A 104 -0.66 -12.82 23.81
C GLY A 104 -1.71 -11.72 23.57
N TYR A 105 -2.92 -12.06 23.14
CA TYR A 105 -3.99 -11.11 22.82
C TYR A 105 -5.24 -11.42 23.64
N VAL A 106 -5.65 -10.48 24.48
CA VAL A 106 -6.83 -10.63 25.35
C VAL A 106 -8.11 -10.44 24.53
N ASP A 107 -9.06 -11.38 24.60
CA ASP A 107 -10.37 -11.31 23.94
C ASP A 107 -10.29 -11.10 22.41
N ASP A 108 -9.36 -11.75 21.69
CA ASP A 108 -9.18 -11.64 20.23
C ASP A 108 -10.22 -12.43 19.40
N VAL A 109 -11.49 -12.31 19.79
CA VAL A 109 -12.64 -13.12 19.31
C VAL A 109 -12.80 -13.13 17.79
N HIS A 110 -12.51 -12.02 17.11
CA HIS A 110 -12.65 -11.88 15.65
C HIS A 110 -11.36 -11.46 14.96
N GLY A 111 -10.22 -11.63 15.63
CA GLY A 111 -8.94 -11.08 15.24
C GLY A 111 -8.50 -9.96 16.18
N TRP A 112 -7.46 -9.22 15.77
CA TRP A 112 -6.76 -8.28 16.63
C TRP A 112 -6.46 -6.95 15.95
N SER A 113 -6.49 -5.86 16.73
CA SER A 113 -6.04 -4.54 16.31
C SER A 113 -4.68 -4.22 16.90
N PHE A 114 -3.63 -4.20 16.07
CA PHE A 114 -2.27 -3.85 16.50
C PHE A 114 -2.08 -2.37 16.80
N LEU A 115 -3.00 -1.53 16.30
CA LEU A 115 -3.05 -0.10 16.60
C LEU A 115 -4.06 0.23 17.69
N GLY A 116 -4.87 -0.74 18.10
CA GLY A 116 -5.90 -0.58 19.12
C GLY A 116 -5.33 -0.75 20.52
N ASN A 117 -5.82 0.05 21.47
CA ASN A 117 -5.68 -0.28 22.89
C ASN A 117 -6.82 -1.20 23.33
N LYS A 118 -6.71 -1.73 24.56
CA LYS A 118 -7.75 -2.58 25.19
C LYS A 118 -9.16 -1.96 25.23
N ASP A 119 -9.26 -0.64 25.06
CA ASP A 119 -10.53 0.11 25.10
C ASP A 119 -11.09 0.31 23.67
N GLY A 120 -10.52 -0.35 22.66
CA GLY A 120 -10.93 -0.28 21.26
C GLY A 120 -10.58 1.04 20.58
N GLN A 121 -9.70 1.85 21.18
CA GLN A 121 -9.27 3.13 20.63
C GLN A 121 -8.01 2.95 19.80
N ASN A 122 -7.98 3.55 18.62
CA ASN A 122 -6.76 3.60 17.82
C ASN A 122 -5.75 4.54 18.48
N VAL A 123 -4.49 4.14 18.47
CA VAL A 123 -3.37 4.97 18.92
C VAL A 123 -3.23 6.16 17.96
N ASP A 124 -3.43 7.37 18.48
CA ASP A 124 -3.32 8.64 17.73
C ASP A 124 -1.87 8.96 17.30
N LYS A 125 -0.89 8.43 18.03
CA LYS A 125 0.54 8.64 17.78
C LYS A 125 1.27 7.32 17.72
N GLU A 126 1.48 6.82 16.51
CA GLU A 126 2.31 5.65 16.29
C GLU A 126 3.79 6.00 16.49
N GLY A 127 4.49 5.17 17.26
CA GLY A 127 5.95 5.19 17.29
C GLY A 127 6.47 4.21 16.26
N LEU A 128 7.11 4.70 15.18
CA LEU A 128 7.76 3.83 14.19
C LEU A 128 8.74 2.88 14.89
N GLU A 129 8.80 1.62 14.43
CA GLU A 129 9.76 0.63 14.91
C GLU A 129 11.20 1.14 14.85
N LEU A 130 11.54 1.91 13.81
CA LEU A 130 12.81 2.63 13.70
C LEU A 130 13.10 3.53 14.92
N THR A 131 12.11 4.32 15.34
CA THR A 131 12.22 5.21 16.51
C THR A 131 12.37 4.40 17.80
N ARG A 132 11.65 3.28 17.91
CA ARG A 132 11.69 2.38 19.08
C ARG A 132 13.07 1.74 19.24
N GLU A 133 13.60 1.12 18.19
CA GLU A 133 14.92 0.47 18.21
C GLU A 133 16.05 1.51 18.35
N TYR A 134 15.98 2.63 17.62
CA TYR A 134 16.96 3.71 17.79
C TYR A 134 16.98 4.21 19.24
N GLY A 135 15.81 4.45 19.86
CA GLY A 135 15.71 4.88 21.25
C GLY A 135 16.29 3.85 22.24
N LYS A 136 16.10 2.55 21.99
CA LYS A 136 16.68 1.45 22.78
C LYS A 136 18.20 1.47 22.73
N TYR A 137 18.80 1.47 21.53
CA TYR A 137 20.26 1.39 21.38
C TYR A 137 20.98 2.71 21.68
N LYS A 138 20.30 3.85 21.47
CA LYS A 138 20.81 5.16 21.90
C LYS A 138 21.13 5.17 23.40
N LYS A 139 20.27 4.59 24.25
CA LYS A 139 20.54 4.48 25.69
C LYS A 139 21.83 3.71 26.02
N LEU A 140 22.25 2.80 25.15
CA LEU A 140 23.43 1.95 25.36
C LEU A 140 24.72 2.56 24.81
N PHE A 141 24.64 3.28 23.68
CA PHE A 141 25.79 3.62 22.85
C PHE A 141 25.96 5.10 22.53
N ASP A 142 25.03 5.96 22.93
CA ASP A 142 25.13 7.40 22.65
C ASP A 142 26.42 8.01 23.20
N GLY A 143 27.14 8.72 22.33
CA GLY A 143 28.42 9.37 22.66
C GLY A 143 29.62 8.43 22.82
N LYS A 144 29.47 7.11 22.69
CA LYS A 144 30.60 6.17 22.76
C LYS A 144 31.36 6.10 21.43
N ALA A 145 32.68 6.00 21.51
CA ALA A 145 33.50 5.67 20.36
C ALA A 145 33.57 4.14 20.19
N GLU A 146 33.78 3.67 18.95
CA GLU A 146 33.89 2.23 18.67
C GLU A 146 35.00 1.54 19.48
N ALA A 147 36.08 2.27 19.78
CA ALA A 147 37.18 1.79 20.60
C ALA A 147 36.78 1.46 22.05
N ASP A 148 35.70 2.08 22.55
CA ASP A 148 35.21 1.90 23.92
C ASP A 148 34.11 0.81 24.00
N ILE A 149 33.79 0.16 22.88
CA ILE A 149 32.76 -0.88 22.79
C ILE A 149 33.38 -2.25 23.02
N ALA A 150 32.81 -3.02 23.95
CA ALA A 150 33.21 -4.39 24.22
C ALA A 150 33.07 -5.26 22.95
N ALA A 151 33.95 -6.25 22.78
CA ALA A 151 34.01 -7.05 21.55
C ALA A 151 32.69 -7.77 21.22
N ASP A 152 31.95 -8.20 22.24
CA ASP A 152 30.63 -8.84 22.14
C ASP A 152 29.48 -7.88 21.82
N GLN A 153 29.71 -6.56 21.92
CA GLN A 153 28.73 -5.52 21.62
C GLN A 153 28.98 -4.81 20.30
N LYS A 154 30.03 -5.16 19.55
CA LYS A 154 30.39 -4.49 18.30
C LYS A 154 29.30 -4.56 17.25
N ASP A 155 28.68 -5.73 17.07
CA ASP A 155 27.59 -5.89 16.09
C ASP A 155 26.38 -5.03 16.44
N ALA A 156 26.03 -4.97 17.74
CA ALA A 156 24.96 -4.11 18.24
C ALA A 156 25.28 -2.61 18.08
N PHE A 157 26.56 -2.23 18.23
CA PHE A 157 27.01 -0.86 17.99
C PHE A 157 26.97 -0.49 16.50
N THR A 158 27.38 -1.39 15.62
CA THR A 158 27.26 -1.21 14.16
C THR A 158 25.79 -1.01 13.78
N TYR A 159 24.90 -1.87 14.27
CA TYR A 159 23.46 -1.73 14.04
C TYR A 159 22.91 -0.40 14.57
N TYR A 160 23.37 0.07 15.74
CA TYR A 160 23.01 1.38 16.24
C TYR A 160 23.43 2.54 15.31
N GLN A 161 24.61 2.47 14.69
CA GLN A 161 25.04 3.49 13.73
C GLN A 161 24.13 3.52 12.49
N GLU A 162 23.75 2.36 11.97
CA GLU A 162 22.79 2.25 10.87
C GLU A 162 21.42 2.83 11.24
N LEU A 163 20.90 2.46 12.42
CA LEU A 163 19.65 3.02 12.95
C LEU A 163 19.72 4.54 13.11
N LYS A 164 20.87 5.07 13.57
CA LYS A 164 21.07 6.51 13.75
C LYS A 164 21.00 7.26 12.42
N ILE A 165 21.60 6.70 11.36
CA ILE A 165 21.54 7.26 10.01
C ILE A 165 20.09 7.25 9.52
N ALA A 166 19.44 6.07 9.52
CA ALA A 166 18.07 5.91 9.05
C ALA A 166 17.08 6.80 9.81
N TYR A 167 17.23 6.91 11.14
CA TYR A 167 16.40 7.79 11.97
C TYR A 167 16.56 9.26 11.57
N ASN A 168 17.80 9.73 11.39
CA ASN A 168 18.05 11.12 11.04
C ASN A 168 17.53 11.46 9.63
N GLU A 169 17.72 10.57 8.66
CA GLU A 169 17.17 10.71 7.32
C GLU A 169 15.65 10.78 7.36
N LYS A 170 15.00 9.85 8.07
CA LYS A 170 13.54 9.82 8.19
C LYS A 170 13.00 11.05 8.91
N ALA A 171 13.68 11.52 9.95
CA ALA A 171 13.33 12.73 10.67
C ALA A 171 13.45 13.98 9.78
N GLN A 172 14.48 14.04 8.92
CA GLN A 172 14.64 15.13 7.96
C GLN A 172 13.55 15.09 6.88
N GLU A 173 13.30 13.92 6.28
CA GLU A 173 12.22 13.71 5.31
C GLU A 173 10.87 14.15 5.90
N SER A 174 10.55 13.69 7.11
CA SER A 174 9.30 14.04 7.80
C SER A 174 9.19 15.54 8.06
N LYS A 175 10.27 16.21 8.45
CA LYS A 175 10.30 17.68 8.62
C LYS A 175 10.08 18.43 7.31
N MET A 176 10.61 17.94 6.19
CA MET A 176 10.40 18.54 4.87
C MET A 176 8.97 18.35 4.38
N MET A 177 8.35 17.21 4.69
CA MET A 177 6.98 16.88 4.27
C MET A 177 5.91 17.53 5.14
N LEU A 178 6.20 17.79 6.42
CA LEU A 178 5.22 18.31 7.39
C LEU A 178 4.48 19.57 6.89
N PRO A 179 5.14 20.62 6.36
CA PRO A 179 4.43 21.81 5.88
C PRO A 179 3.48 21.51 4.72
N LEU A 180 3.83 20.56 3.84
CA LEU A 180 2.95 20.16 2.74
C LEU A 180 1.69 19.47 3.27
N ILE A 181 1.86 18.55 4.22
CA ILE A 181 0.75 17.82 4.83
C ILE A 181 -0.17 18.77 5.60
N GLU A 182 0.39 19.71 6.37
CA GLU A 182 -0.37 20.73 7.11
C GLU A 182 -1.20 21.60 6.15
N ASN A 183 -0.62 22.04 5.03
CA ASN A 183 -1.33 22.81 4.02
C ASN A 183 -2.44 22.01 3.31
N LEU A 184 -2.19 20.73 3.02
CA LEU A 184 -3.19 19.85 2.43
C LEU A 184 -4.37 19.64 3.39
N LEU A 185 -4.08 19.37 4.66
CA LEU A 185 -5.10 19.17 5.69
C LEU A 185 -5.95 20.43 5.88
N LYS A 186 -5.32 21.60 5.90
CA LYS A 186 -6.03 22.89 5.94
C LYS A 186 -6.96 23.03 4.74
N SER A 187 -6.47 22.79 3.53
CA SER A 187 -7.26 22.93 2.30
C SER A 187 -8.44 21.96 2.27
N TYR A 188 -8.25 20.72 2.71
CA TYR A 188 -9.32 19.73 2.82
C TYR A 188 -10.39 20.16 3.83
N THR A 189 -9.98 20.64 5.00
CA THR A 189 -10.90 21.09 6.06
C THR A 189 -11.76 22.27 5.59
N GLU A 190 -11.17 23.21 4.85
CA GLU A 190 -11.89 24.35 4.26
C GLU A 190 -12.89 23.93 3.15
N LEU A 191 -12.64 22.84 2.44
CA LEU A 191 -13.52 22.31 1.40
C LEU A 191 -14.72 21.54 1.97
N VAL A 192 -14.52 20.75 3.04
CA VAL A 192 -15.58 19.95 3.66
C VAL A 192 -16.55 20.79 4.47
N GLN A 193 -16.15 21.99 4.91
CA GLN A 193 -17.01 22.93 5.64
C GLN A 193 -17.86 23.84 4.74
N ARG A 194 -17.78 23.70 3.41
CA ARG A 194 -18.66 24.40 2.44
C ARG A 194 -19.78 23.47 1.97
#